data_AF-D3BP96-F1
#
_entry.id   AF-D3BP96-F1
#
_cell.length_a   1.000
_cell.length_b   1.000
_cell.length_c   1.000
_cell.angle_alpha   90.00
_cell.angle_beta   90.00
_cell.angle_gamma   90.00
#
_symmetry.space_group_name_H-M   'P 1'
#
loop_
_entity.id
_entity.type
_entity.pdbx_description
1 polymer ?
#
loop_
_entity_poly.entity_id
_entity_poly.type
_entity_poly.pdbx_seq_one_letter_code
_entity_poly.pdbx_strand_id
1 'polypeptide(L)'
;MSASTVGNPILQKSTVHLYRDCIRLAKYIGSMNGYTKNLHKQVGNIFREHKYETSQEKIEEYKTDATRFLTNFMQHEAERLARLDQAQKQKHIKPSPTLD
;
A
#
# COMPACT_ATOMS: atom_id res chain seq x y z
N MET A 1 19.22 25.43 -19.39
CA MET A 1 17.80 25.27 -19.76
C MET A 1 17.21 24.25 -18.82
N SER A 2 16.52 24.72 -17.78
CA SER A 2 16.08 23.89 -16.65
C SER A 2 14.76 23.22 -16.99
N ALA A 3 14.71 21.89 -16.87
CA ALA A 3 13.60 21.06 -17.27
C ALA A 3 12.27 21.48 -16.61
N SER A 4 11.26 21.70 -17.43
CA SER A 4 9.89 21.96 -17.02
C SER A 4 9.33 20.78 -16.23
N THR A 5 9.22 20.93 -14.91
CA THR A 5 8.48 20.01 -14.05
C THR A 5 6.98 20.26 -14.23
N VAL A 6 6.39 19.75 -15.31
CA VAL A 6 4.93 19.68 -15.44
C VAL A 6 4.43 18.54 -14.56
N GLY A 7 4.43 18.76 -13.26
CA GLY A 7 3.75 17.88 -12.31
C GLY A 7 2.25 18.10 -12.45
N ASN A 8 1.52 17.08 -12.91
CA ASN A 8 0.06 17.13 -13.02
C ASN A 8 -0.55 17.53 -11.66
N PRO A 9 -1.21 18.70 -11.53
CA PRO A 9 -1.71 19.24 -10.26
C PRO A 9 -2.82 18.38 -9.63
N ILE A 10 -3.39 17.45 -10.39
CA ILE A 10 -4.47 16.55 -9.96
C ILE A 10 -3.93 15.33 -9.17
N LEU A 11 -2.63 15.01 -9.29
CA LEU A 11 -2.02 13.80 -8.72
C LEU A 11 -1.03 14.05 -7.58
N GLN A 12 -0.79 15.31 -7.21
CA GLN A 12 0.05 15.66 -6.06
C GLN A 12 -0.75 15.46 -4.77
N LYS A 13 -0.90 14.20 -4.32
CA LYS A 13 -1.48 13.93 -3.00
C LYS A 13 -0.67 14.69 -1.96
N SER A 14 -1.34 15.59 -1.23
CA SER A 14 -0.66 16.29 -0.14
C SER A 14 -0.13 15.29 0.89
N THR A 15 0.96 15.64 1.58
CA THR A 15 1.59 14.79 2.59
C THR A 15 0.61 14.32 3.67
N VAL A 16 -0.42 15.13 3.96
CA VAL A 16 -1.52 14.80 4.89
C VAL A 16 -2.38 13.64 4.37
N HIS A 17 -2.67 13.59 3.07
CA HIS A 17 -3.42 12.49 2.48
C HIS A 17 -2.61 11.19 2.51
N LEU A 18 -1.32 11.25 2.13
CA LEU A 18 -0.42 10.10 2.21
C LEU A 18 -0.33 9.56 3.64
N TYR A 19 -0.17 10.44 4.64
CA TYR A 19 -0.19 10.06 6.05
C TYR A 19 -1.46 9.28 6.43
N ARG A 20 -2.63 9.83 6.10
CA ARG A 20 -3.93 9.20 6.43
C ARG A 20 -4.09 7.84 5.76
N ASP A 21 -3.71 7.73 4.49
CA ASP A 21 -3.80 6.49 3.73
C ASP A 21 -2.85 5.42 4.28
N CYS A 22 -1.59 5.78 4.59
CA CYS A 22 -0.64 4.86 5.21
C CYS A 22 -1.10 4.38 6.59
N ILE A 23 -1.68 5.26 7.42
CA ILE A 23 -2.22 4.89 8.73
C ILE A 23 -3.42 3.95 8.62
N ARG A 24 -4.36 4.22 7.70
CA ARG A 24 -5.51 3.34 7.45
C ARG A 24 -5.03 1.95 7.02
N LEU A 25 -4.09 1.90 6.07
CA LEU A 25 -3.55 0.65 5.59
C LEU A 25 -2.83 -0.12 6.71
N ALA A 26 -1.98 0.54 7.49
CA ALA A 26 -1.26 -0.09 8.59
C ALA A 26 -2.21 -0.67 9.66
N LYS A 27 -3.37 -0.02 9.91
CA LYS A 27 -4.41 -0.57 10.79
C LYS A 27 -5.06 -1.81 10.19
N TYR A 28 -5.39 -1.78 8.90
CA TYR A 28 -5.97 -2.92 8.18
C TYR A 28 -5.05 -4.14 8.18
N ILE A 29 -3.76 -3.93 7.87
CA ILE A 29 -2.73 -4.99 7.95
C ILE A 29 -2.65 -5.55 9.37
N GLY A 30 -2.60 -4.66 10.37
CA GLY A 30 -2.56 -5.05 11.78
C GLY A 30 -3.78 -5.87 12.23
N SER A 31 -4.96 -5.64 11.64
CA SER A 31 -6.17 -6.41 11.93
C SER A 31 -6.22 -7.77 11.23
N MET A 32 -5.62 -7.91 10.04
CA MET A 32 -5.65 -9.17 9.28
C MET A 32 -4.82 -10.28 9.91
N ASN A 33 -3.63 -9.95 10.43
CA ASN A 33 -2.65 -10.97 10.83
C ASN A 33 -2.47 -11.10 12.34
N GLY A 34 -3.15 -10.34 13.20
CA GLY A 34 -3.00 -10.41 14.66
C GLY A 34 -1.61 -10.03 15.23
N TYR A 35 -0.59 -9.89 14.38
CA TYR A 35 0.82 -9.84 14.78
C TYR A 35 1.40 -8.45 15.02
N THR A 36 0.71 -7.36 14.66
CA THR A 36 1.30 -6.01 14.82
C THR A 36 0.26 -4.93 15.18
N LYS A 37 -0.24 -4.98 16.42
CA LYS A 37 -1.06 -3.89 17.01
C LYS A 37 -0.43 -2.50 16.89
N ASN A 38 0.88 -2.41 16.66
CA ASN A 38 1.64 -1.16 16.65
C ASN A 38 2.16 -0.71 15.26
N LEU A 39 1.81 -1.39 14.15
CA LEU A 39 2.31 -0.99 12.82
C LEU A 39 1.93 0.45 12.46
N HIS A 40 0.68 0.84 12.74
CA HIS A 40 0.22 2.21 12.54
C HIS A 40 0.99 3.24 13.40
N LYS A 41 1.50 2.84 14.58
CA LYS A 41 2.33 3.72 15.41
C LYS A 41 3.70 3.93 14.80
N GLN A 42 4.30 2.88 14.22
CA GLN A 42 5.59 2.97 13.53
C GLN A 42 5.49 3.90 12.31
N VAL A 43 4.47 3.70 11.46
CA VAL A 43 4.18 4.62 10.35
C VAL A 43 4.02 6.05 10.88
N GLY A 44 3.26 6.23 11.96
CA GLY A 44 3.10 7.55 12.58
C GLY A 44 4.40 8.17 13.12
N ASN A 45 5.34 7.36 13.62
CA ASN A 45 6.65 7.83 14.08
C ASN A 45 7.49 8.36 12.93
N ILE A 46 7.54 7.64 11.79
CA ILE A 46 8.31 8.05 10.61
C ILE A 46 7.85 9.42 10.11
N PHE A 47 6.55 9.65 10.01
CA PHE A 47 6.01 10.95 9.60
C PHE A 47 6.27 12.06 10.63
N ARG A 48 6.35 11.73 11.92
CA ARG A 48 6.69 12.71 12.97
C ARG A 48 8.17 13.07 12.97
N GLU A 49 9.03 12.08 12.79
CA GLU A 49 10.49 12.24 12.74
C GLU A 49 10.89 13.21 11.62
N HIS A 50 10.30 13.05 10.45
CA HIS A 50 10.61 13.86 9.26
C HIS A 50 9.68 15.09 9.11
N LYS A 51 8.89 15.44 10.14
CA LYS A 51 7.91 16.55 10.07
C LYS A 51 8.55 17.91 9.78
N TYR A 52 9.78 18.12 10.23
CA TYR A 52 10.51 19.38 10.09
C TYR A 52 11.52 19.36 8.95
N GLU A 53 11.48 18.34 8.10
CA GLU A 53 12.34 18.31 6.91
C GLU A 53 11.99 19.49 5.99
N THR A 54 13.02 20.20 5.53
CA THR A 54 12.88 21.38 4.66
C THR A 54 13.46 21.14 3.27
N SER A 55 14.26 20.08 3.08
CA SER A 55 14.78 19.72 1.77
C SER A 55 13.66 19.19 0.87
N GLN A 56 13.41 19.89 -0.24
CA GLN A 56 12.40 19.49 -1.21
C GLN A 56 12.68 18.10 -1.80
N GLU A 57 13.94 17.78 -2.05
CA GLU A 57 14.36 16.47 -2.60
C GLU A 57 13.98 15.33 -1.65
N LYS A 58 14.31 15.46 -0.37
CA LYS A 58 13.97 14.47 0.66
C LYS A 58 12.46 14.34 0.87
N ILE A 59 11.73 15.46 0.83
CA ILE A 59 10.27 15.44 0.95
C ILE A 59 9.65 14.61 -0.19
N GLU A 60 10.12 14.80 -1.42
CA GLU A 60 9.63 14.02 -2.57
C GLU A 60 10.06 12.55 -2.50
N GLU A 61 11.26 12.25 -1.98
CA GLU A 61 11.69 10.89 -1.69
C GLU A 61 10.76 10.21 -0.69
N TYR A 62 10.48 10.84 0.45
CA TYR A 62 9.57 10.29 1.47
C TYR A 62 8.15 10.10 0.95
N LYS A 63 7.64 11.03 0.11
CA LYS A 63 6.35 10.86 -0.56
C LYS A 63 6.36 9.67 -1.52
N THR A 64 7.44 9.50 -2.26
CA THR A 64 7.62 8.37 -3.20
C THR A 64 7.62 7.05 -2.45
N ASP A 65 8.34 6.96 -1.34
CA ASP A 65 8.40 5.75 -0.52
C ASP A 65 7.07 5.43 0.14
N ALA A 66 6.37 6.45 0.66
CA ALA A 66 5.01 6.29 1.18
C ALA A 66 4.04 5.79 0.09
N THR A 67 4.17 6.30 -1.13
CA THR A 67 3.35 5.88 -2.28
C THR A 67 3.65 4.43 -2.65
N ARG A 68 4.93 4.05 -2.73
CA ARG A 68 5.37 2.67 -3.00
C ARG A 68 4.84 1.69 -1.95
N PHE A 69 4.86 2.06 -0.67
CA PHE A 69 4.28 1.24 0.40
C PHE A 69 2.80 0.93 0.13
N LEU A 70 2.02 1.95 -0.25
CA LEU A 70 0.59 1.78 -0.56
C LEU A 70 0.38 0.91 -1.80
N THR A 71 1.09 1.19 -2.89
CA THR A 71 0.90 0.49 -4.16
C THR A 71 1.35 -0.97 -4.09
N ASN A 72 2.49 -1.24 -3.43
CA ASN A 72 3.01 -2.60 -3.28
C ASN A 72 2.04 -3.47 -2.48
N PHE A 73 1.45 -2.90 -1.43
CA PHE A 73 0.43 -3.61 -0.67
C PHE A 73 -0.80 -3.92 -1.52
N MET A 74 -1.34 -2.92 -2.23
CA MET A 74 -2.52 -3.10 -3.09
C MET A 74 -2.28 -4.16 -4.15
N GLN A 75 -1.09 -4.15 -4.77
CA GLN A 75 -0.70 -5.14 -5.77
C GLN A 75 -0.63 -6.55 -5.16
N HIS A 76 0.06 -6.70 -4.03
CA HIS A 76 0.16 -7.99 -3.36
C HIS A 76 -1.21 -8.54 -2.94
N GLU A 77 -2.11 -7.67 -2.48
CA GLU A 77 -3.47 -8.05 -2.09
C GLU A 77 -4.33 -8.43 -3.31
N ALA A 78 -4.22 -7.69 -4.42
CA ALA A 78 -4.90 -8.03 -5.67
C ALA A 78 -4.44 -9.39 -6.20
N GLU A 79 -3.15 -9.67 -6.18
CA GLU A 79 -2.59 -10.98 -6.56
C GLU A 79 -3.06 -12.09 -5.64
N ARG A 80 -3.15 -11.84 -4.32
CA ARG A 80 -3.68 -12.81 -3.36
C ARG A 80 -5.13 -13.16 -3.68
N LEU A 81 -5.97 -12.17 -3.96
CA LEU A 81 -7.39 -12.37 -4.31
C LEU A 81 -7.55 -13.10 -5.64
N ALA A 82 -6.75 -12.76 -6.66
CA ALA A 82 -6.76 -13.44 -7.95
C ALA A 82 -6.39 -14.92 -7.82
N ARG A 83 -5.39 -15.27 -7.00
CA ARG A 83 -5.03 -16.67 -6.72
C ARG A 83 -6.17 -17.43 -6.04
N LEU A 84 -6.89 -16.80 -5.11
CA LEU A 84 -8.03 -17.42 -4.43
C LEU A 84 -9.20 -17.69 -5.38
N ASP A 85 -9.52 -16.76 -6.26
CA ASP A 85 -10.55 -16.93 -7.30
C ASP A 85 -10.21 -18.09 -8.26
N GLN A 86 -8.96 -18.16 -8.73
CA GLN A 86 -8.49 -19.27 -9.56
C GLN A 86 -8.59 -20.63 -8.83
N ALA A 87 -8.22 -20.69 -7.56
CA ALA A 87 -8.31 -21.90 -6.75
C ALA A 87 -9.77 -22.36 -6.54
N GLN A 88 -10.71 -21.43 -6.39
CA GLN A 88 -12.14 -21.74 -6.29
C GLN A 88 -12.69 -22.30 -7.61
N LYS A 89 -12.34 -21.68 -8.75
CA LYS A 89 -12.73 -22.18 -10.08
C LYS A 89 -12.24 -23.60 -10.33
N GLN A 90 -11.00 -23.93 -9.93
CA GLN A 90 -10.45 -25.28 -10.08
C GLN A 90 -11.19 -26.34 -9.23
N LYS A 91 -11.75 -25.96 -8.06
CA LYS A 91 -12.52 -26.88 -7.21
C LYS A 91 -13.90 -27.21 -7.80
N HIS A 92 -14.50 -26.30 -8.56
CA HIS A 92 -15.79 -26.55 -9.22
C HIS A 92 -15.69 -27.31 -10.54
N ILE A 93 -14.52 -27.37 -11.17
CA ILE A 93 -14.33 -27.99 -12.49
C ILE A 93 -13.97 -29.49 -12.40
N LYS A 94 -13.51 -30.00 -11.26
CA LYS A 94 -13.20 -31.44 -11.12
C LYS A 94 -14.49 -32.22 -10.80
N PRO A 95 -15.09 -32.99 -11.74
CA PRO A 95 -16.13 -33.94 -11.39
C PRO A 95 -15.55 -35.04 -10.49
N SER A 96 -16.37 -35.54 -9.57
CA SER A 96 -16.05 -36.75 -8.79
C SER A 96 -15.61 -37.87 -9.74
N PRO A 97 -14.57 -38.66 -9.42
CA PRO A 97 -14.31 -39.87 -10.18
C PRO A 97 -15.54 -40.76 -10.01
N THR A 98 -16.33 -40.95 -11.07
CA THR A 98 -17.33 -42.01 -11.08
C THR A 98 -16.56 -43.32 -11.04
N LEU A 99 -16.70 -44.04 -9.93
CA LEU A 99 -16.27 -45.43 -9.80
C LEU A 99 -17.29 -46.26 -10.58
N ASP A 100 -16.98 -46.54 -11.85
CA ASP A 100 -17.58 -47.62 -12.64
C ASP A 100 -16.48 -48.62 -13.04
#